data_AF-A0A225DUL8-F1
#
_entry.id   AF-A0A225DUL8-F1
#
_cell.length_a   1.000
_cell.length_b   1.000
_cell.length_c   1.000
_cell.angle_alpha   90.00
_cell.angle_beta   90.00
_cell.angle_gamma   90.00
#
_symmetry.space_group_name_H-M   'P 1'
#
loop_
_entity.id
_entity.type
_entity.pdbx_description
1 polymer ?
#
loop_
_entity_poly.entity_id
_entity_poly.type
_entity_poly.pdbx_seq_one_letter_code
_entity_poly.pdbx_strand_id
1 'polypeptide(L)'
;MTYQGEAVTEGCVIFTDNVRGAAYVAPLDANGKFELQVARGFGVPSGKYVVMIQPPRAMPSMDPMKNLAGPSGKKDYKNIPTKYRDEKTSGLEAVVVSGPNNSFDLDMK
;
A
#
# COMPACT_ATOMS: atom_id res chain seq x y z
N MET A 1 -2.61 9.73 -0.03
CA MET A 1 -1.53 9.09 0.74
C MET A 1 -0.36 10.06 0.82
N THR A 2 0.02 10.46 2.03
CA THR A 2 1.12 11.41 2.26
C THR A 2 2.11 10.88 3.29
N TYR A 3 3.34 11.41 3.26
CA TYR A 3 4.34 11.26 4.29
C TYR A 3 5.04 12.61 4.51
N GLN A 4 5.05 13.10 5.75
CA GLN A 4 5.66 14.39 6.09
C GLN A 4 5.14 15.57 5.23
N GLY A 5 3.87 15.51 4.81
CA GLY A 5 3.24 16.52 3.96
C GLY A 5 3.50 16.36 2.45
N GLU A 6 4.29 15.37 2.03
CA GLU A 6 4.55 15.07 0.63
C GLU A 6 3.74 13.85 0.16
N ALA A 7 3.33 13.85 -1.11
CA ALA A 7 2.63 12.71 -1.70
C ALA A 7 3.56 11.50 -1.83
N VAL A 8 3.08 10.31 -1.47
CA VAL A 8 3.80 9.06 -1.72
C VAL A 8 3.44 8.56 -3.11
N THR A 9 4.39 8.65 -4.04
CA THR A 9 4.12 8.47 -5.48
C THR A 9 4.56 7.11 -6.05
N GLU A 10 4.96 6.17 -5.19
CA GLU A 10 5.41 4.84 -5.60
C GLU A 10 4.90 3.76 -4.63
N GLY A 11 4.78 2.53 -5.13
CA GLY A 11 4.34 1.38 -4.34
C GLY A 11 2.84 1.16 -4.39
N CYS A 12 2.31 0.47 -3.38
CA CYS A 12 0.89 0.20 -3.26
C CYS A 12 0.40 0.32 -1.81
N VAL A 13 -0.85 0.75 -1.68
CA VAL A 13 -1.60 0.72 -0.43
C VAL A 13 -2.31 -0.63 -0.33
N ILE A 14 -2.28 -1.22 0.86
CA ILE A 14 -2.89 -2.51 1.14
C ILE A 14 -3.84 -2.36 2.31
N PHE A 15 -5.10 -2.75 2.10
CA PHE A 15 -6.15 -2.78 3.09
C PHE A 15 -6.36 -4.23 3.52
N THR A 16 -5.95 -4.58 4.74
CA THR A 16 -6.14 -5.91 5.31
C THR A 16 -7.42 -5.95 6.14
N ASP A 17 -8.30 -6.89 5.78
CA ASP A 17 -9.46 -7.28 6.56
C ASP A 17 -9.10 -8.52 7.40
N ASN A 18 -8.74 -8.30 8.65
CA ASN A 18 -8.36 -9.38 9.57
C ASN A 18 -9.54 -10.25 10.00
N VAL A 19 -10.79 -9.78 9.82
CA VAL A 19 -11.99 -10.56 10.15
C VAL A 19 -12.29 -11.57 9.04
N ARG A 20 -12.15 -11.16 7.78
CA ARG A 20 -12.40 -12.01 6.60
C ARG A 20 -11.15 -12.72 6.07
N GLY A 21 -9.97 -12.37 6.57
CA GLY A 21 -8.70 -12.91 6.08
C GLY A 21 -8.40 -12.50 4.64
N ALA A 22 -8.78 -11.28 4.26
CA ALA A 22 -8.64 -10.76 2.90
C ALA A 22 -7.73 -9.53 2.85
N ALA A 23 -7.01 -9.35 1.74
CA ALA A 23 -6.20 -8.15 1.52
C ALA A 23 -6.53 -7.55 0.14
N TYR A 24 -6.69 -6.24 0.10
CA TYR A 24 -7.01 -5.48 -1.11
C TYR A 24 -5.86 -4.54 -1.41
N VAL A 25 -5.37 -4.56 -2.64
CA VAL A 25 -4.14 -3.86 -3.05
C VAL A 25 -4.49 -2.83 -4.12
N ALA A 26 -4.03 -1.60 -3.93
CA ALA A 26 -4.15 -0.53 -4.92
C ALA A 26 -2.79 0.15 -5.15
N PRO A 27 -2.31 0.25 -6.41
CA PRO A 27 -1.11 1.01 -6.71
C PRO A 27 -1.32 2.50 -6.41
N LEU A 28 -0.24 3.16 -5.96
CA LEU A 28 -0.20 4.62 -5.81
C LEU A 28 0.11 5.26 -7.16
N ASP A 29 -0.59 6.35 -7.49
CA ASP A 29 -0.32 7.16 -8.67
C ASP A 29 0.74 8.25 -8.39
N ALA A 30 1.06 9.05 -9.41
CA ALA A 30 2.03 10.15 -9.33
C ALA A 30 1.62 11.27 -8.35
N ASN A 31 0.40 11.26 -7.81
CA ASN A 31 -0.13 12.21 -6.84
C ASN A 31 -0.38 11.57 -5.47
N GLY A 32 0.02 10.31 -5.27
CA GLY A 32 -0.26 9.54 -4.06
C GLY A 32 -1.74 9.22 -3.85
N LYS A 33 -2.51 9.19 -4.94
CA LYS A 33 -3.89 8.68 -4.96
C LYS A 33 -3.88 7.19 -5.26
N PHE A 34 -4.93 6.52 -4.81
CA PHE A 34 -5.12 5.10 -5.02
C PHE A 34 -6.62 4.82 -5.15
N GLU A 35 -6.97 3.78 -5.90
CA GLU A 35 -8.33 3.29 -6.02
C GLU A 35 -8.33 1.78 -5.80
N LEU A 36 -9.07 1.32 -4.81
CA LEU A 36 -9.23 -0.12 -4.57
C LEU A 36 -10.21 -0.68 -5.59
N GLN A 37 -9.82 -1.78 -6.25
CA GLN A 37 -10.63 -2.48 -7.23
C GLN A 37 -10.75 -3.95 -6.81
N VAL A 38 -11.97 -4.49 -6.92
CA VAL A 38 -12.29 -5.90 -6.73
C VAL A 38 -12.89 -6.46 -8.02
N ALA A 39 -12.99 -7.78 -8.13
CA ALA A 39 -13.52 -8.43 -9.33
C ALA A 39 -14.92 -7.94 -9.76
N ARG A 40 -15.71 -7.38 -8.84
CA ARG A 40 -17.07 -6.85 -9.09
C ARG A 40 -17.11 -5.34 -9.36
N GLY A 41 -15.96 -4.67 -9.47
CA GLY A 41 -15.87 -3.24 -9.74
C GLY A 41 -15.01 -2.49 -8.71
N PHE A 42 -15.25 -1.19 -8.58
CA PHE A 42 -14.49 -0.33 -7.68
C PHE A 42 -14.97 -0.47 -6.22
N GLY A 43 -14.03 -0.34 -5.29
CA GLY A 43 -14.25 -0.39 -3.85
C GLY A 43 -13.91 -1.72 -3.20
N VAL A 44 -14.20 -1.83 -1.90
CA VAL A 44 -14.05 -3.03 -1.07
C VAL A 44 -15.29 -3.18 -0.20
N PRO A 45 -15.57 -4.38 0.35
CA PRO A 45 -16.69 -4.57 1.29
C PRO A 45 -16.65 -3.58 2.46
N SER A 46 -17.79 -3.22 3.01
CA SER A 46 -17.82 -2.43 4.24
C SER A 46 -17.20 -3.20 5.41
N GLY A 47 -16.48 -2.46 6.26
CA GLY A 47 -15.71 -3.03 7.34
C GLY A 47 -14.57 -2.14 7.80
N LYS A 48 -13.89 -2.59 8.85
CA LYS A 48 -12.68 -1.98 9.37
C LYS A 48 -11.46 -2.68 8.77
N TYR A 49 -10.50 -1.89 8.31
CA TYR A 49 -9.28 -2.36 7.67
C TYR A 49 -8.06 -1.81 8.41
N VAL A 50 -7.03 -2.64 8.49
CA VAL A 50 -5.67 -2.19 8.79
C VAL A 50 -5.02 -1.81 7.47
N VAL A 51 -4.33 -0.67 7.44
CA VAL A 51 -3.70 -0.17 6.22
C VAL A 51 -2.19 -0.25 6.32
N MET A 52 -1.53 -0.73 5.27
CA MET A 52 -0.07 -0.69 5.13
C MET A 52 0.34 -0.26 3.74
N ILE A 53 1.58 0.19 3.59
CA ILE A 53 2.14 0.67 2.33
C ILE A 53 3.35 -0.19 2.00
N GLN A 54 3.31 -0.87 0.85
CA GLN A 54 4.42 -1.66 0.35
C GLN A 54 5.16 -0.89 -0.74
N PRO A 55 6.50 -0.79 -0.66
CA PRO A 55 7.27 -0.21 -1.74
C PRO A 55 7.21 -1.08 -3.01
N PRO A 56 7.54 -0.53 -4.19
CA PRO A 56 7.67 -1.31 -5.41
C PRO A 56 8.59 -2.52 -5.21
N ARG A 57 8.14 -3.69 -5.66
CA ARG A 57 9.02 -4.86 -5.72
C ARG A 57 10.08 -4.59 -6.77
N ALA A 58 11.34 -4.80 -6.41
CA ALA A 58 12.42 -4.78 -7.39
C ALA A 58 12.12 -5.84 -8.45
N MET A 59 12.07 -5.43 -9.72
CA MET A 59 12.02 -6.41 -10.80
C MET A 59 13.33 -7.20 -10.79
N PRO A 60 13.29 -8.53 -10.93
CA PRO A 60 14.49 -9.32 -11.09
C PRO A 60 15.29 -8.79 -12.28
N SER A 61 16.60 -8.70 -12.11
CA SER A 61 17.49 -8.30 -13.19
C SER A 61 17.42 -9.32 -14.34
N MET A 62 17.54 -8.88 -15.59
CA MET A 62 17.74 -9.82 -16.71
C MET A 62 19.10 -10.52 -16.65
N ASP A 63 20.04 -10.00 -15.86
CA ASP A 63 21.30 -10.67 -15.55
C ASP A 63 21.10 -11.61 -14.35
N PRO A 64 21.13 -12.95 -14.54
CA PRO A 64 20.94 -13.92 -13.47
C PRO A 64 21.95 -13.78 -12.33
N MET A 65 23.19 -13.35 -12.61
CA MET A 65 24.20 -13.14 -11.57
C MET A 65 23.83 -12.00 -10.62
N LYS A 66 23.11 -10.98 -11.09
CA LYS A 66 22.60 -9.89 -10.24
C LYS A 66 21.43 -10.30 -9.35
N ASN A 67 20.70 -11.35 -9.72
CA ASN A 67 19.65 -11.93 -8.86
C ASN A 67 20.23 -12.84 -7.77
N LEU A 68 21.40 -13.46 -8.01
CA LEU A 68 22.10 -14.29 -7.03
C LEU A 68 22.72 -13.46 -5.88
N ALA A 69 23.01 -12.19 -6.12
CA ALA A 69 23.48 -11.24 -5.10
C ALA A 69 22.37 -10.79 -4.11
N GLY A 70 21.17 -11.37 -4.20
CA GLY A 70 19.95 -10.83 -3.58
C GLY A 70 19.42 -9.64 -4.38
N PRO A 71 18.25 -9.07 -4.01
CA PRO A 71 17.70 -7.90 -4.71
C PRO A 71 18.77 -6.81 -4.74
N SER A 72 19.27 -6.47 -5.94
CA SER A 72 20.33 -5.50 -6.18
C SER A 72 19.99 -4.18 -5.46
N GLY A 73 20.55 -4.00 -4.26
CA GLY A 73 20.21 -2.93 -3.33
C GLY A 73 18.75 -2.98 -2.88
N LYS A 74 18.49 -3.12 -1.58
CA LYS A 74 17.23 -2.61 -1.03
C LYS A 74 17.23 -1.10 -1.32
N LYS A 75 16.61 -0.66 -2.43
CA LYS A 75 16.36 0.76 -2.66
C LYS A 75 15.74 1.28 -1.38
N ASP A 76 16.38 2.25 -0.76
CA ASP A 76 15.87 2.81 0.48
C ASP A 76 14.69 3.71 0.10
N TYR A 77 13.48 3.19 0.29
CA TYR A 77 12.24 3.92 0.05
C TYR A 77 11.99 4.86 1.22
N LYS A 78 12.68 6.01 1.22
CA LYS A 78 12.64 7.01 2.29
C LYS A 78 11.24 7.58 2.54
N ASN A 79 10.43 7.67 1.49
CA ASN A 79 9.04 8.10 1.53
C ASN A 79 8.06 7.03 2.05
N ILE A 80 8.54 5.80 2.30
CA ILE A 80 7.73 4.69 2.84
C ILE A 80 8.50 4.08 4.01
N PRO A 81 8.45 4.67 5.22
CA PRO A 81 9.17 4.14 6.38
C PRO A 81 8.79 2.68 6.70
N THR A 82 9.74 1.91 7.22
CA THR A 82 9.55 0.47 7.49
C THR A 82 8.38 0.16 8.42
N LYS A 83 8.08 1.02 9.40
CA LYS A 83 6.93 0.85 10.31
C LYS A 83 5.59 0.79 9.58
N TYR A 84 5.46 1.49 8.44
CA TYR A 84 4.23 1.49 7.64
C TYR A 84 4.12 0.34 6.66
N ARG A 85 5.17 -0.49 6.55
CA ARG A 85 5.22 -1.64 5.63
C ARG A 85 4.66 -2.93 6.24
N ASP A 86 4.26 -2.91 7.50
CA ASP A 86 3.73 -4.08 8.20
C ASP A 86 2.42 -3.72 8.91
N GLU A 87 1.42 -4.58 8.77
CA GLU A 87 0.08 -4.38 9.35
C GLU A 87 0.11 -4.26 10.88
N LYS A 88 1.08 -4.88 11.56
CA LYS A 88 1.18 -4.84 13.03
C LYS A 88 1.81 -3.55 13.53
N THR A 89 2.59 -2.86 12.70
CA THR A 89 3.35 -1.67 13.10
C THR A 89 2.88 -0.38 12.41
N SER A 90 2.03 -0.47 11.38
CA SER A 90 1.63 0.72 10.62
C SER A 90 0.81 1.70 11.46
N GLY A 91 -0.08 1.18 12.31
CA GLY A 91 -1.04 1.97 13.07
C GLY A 91 -2.05 2.73 12.20
N LEU A 92 -2.08 2.50 10.88
CA LEU A 92 -3.04 3.11 9.97
C LEU A 92 -4.30 2.26 9.90
N GLU A 93 -5.46 2.90 9.99
CA GLU A 93 -6.76 2.25 9.93
C GLU A 93 -7.68 2.98 8.95
N ALA A 94 -8.58 2.23 8.31
CA ALA A 94 -9.62 2.77 7.46
C ALA A 94 -10.95 2.08 7.75
N VAL A 95 -12.04 2.85 7.81
CA VAL A 95 -13.40 2.34 7.98
C VAL A 95 -14.17 2.59 6.71
N VAL A 96 -14.50 1.52 6.00
CA VAL A 96 -15.29 1.58 4.77
C VAL A 96 -16.76 1.36 5.13
N VAL A 97 -17.60 2.32 4.77
CA VAL A 97 -19.05 2.25 4.96
C VAL A 97 -19.74 1.84 3.67
N SER A 98 -20.92 1.26 3.78
CA SER A 98 -21.72 0.89 2.60
C SER A 98 -22.16 2.12 1.83
N GLY A 99 -22.00 2.10 0.51
CA GLY A 99 -22.40 3.19 -0.39
C GLY A 99 -21.24 3.79 -1.19
N PRO A 100 -21.54 4.72 -2.10
CA PRO A 100 -20.52 5.40 -2.89
C PRO A 100 -19.72 6.39 -2.03
N ASN A 101 -18.60 6.89 -2.58
CA ASN A 101 -17.82 8.03 -2.05
C ASN A 101 -17.04 7.80 -0.76
N ASN A 102 -16.57 6.57 -0.50
CA ASN A 102 -15.54 6.37 0.52
C ASN A 102 -14.21 6.98 0.03
N SER A 103 -13.73 8.03 0.69
CA SER A 103 -12.44 8.67 0.42
C SER A 103 -11.58 8.67 1.68
N PHE A 104 -10.28 8.40 1.52
CA PHE A 104 -9.35 8.27 2.65
C PHE A 104 -8.10 9.12 2.43
N ASP A 105 -7.95 10.14 3.27
CA ASP A 105 -6.73 10.93 3.37
C ASP A 105 -5.78 10.29 4.38
N LEU A 106 -5.08 9.24 3.93
CA LEU A 106 -4.10 8.54 4.74
C LEU A 106 -2.78 9.30 4.79
N ASP A 107 -2.28 9.54 5.99
CA ASP A 107 -1.04 10.27 6.24
C ASP A 107 -0.11 9.49 7.17
N MET A 108 1.11 9.23 6.68
CA MET A 108 2.21 8.64 7.43
C MET A 108 2.96 9.75 8.18
N LYS A 109 3.24 9.53 9.46
CA LYS A 109 3.94 10.47 10.37
C LYS A 109 5.37 10.05 10.63
#